data_AF-A0A941Z675-F1
#
_entry.id   AF-A0A941Z675-F1
#
_cell.length_a   1.000
_cell.length_b   1.000
_cell.length_c   1.000
_cell.angle_alpha   90.00
_cell.angle_beta   90.00
_cell.angle_gamma   90.00
#
_symmetry.space_group_name_H-M   'P 1'
#
loop_
_entity.id
_entity.type
_entity.pdbx_description
1 polymer ?
#
loop_
_entity_poly.entity_id
_entity_poly.type
_entity_poly.pdbx_seq_one_letter_code
_entity_poly.pdbx_strand_id
1 'polypeptide(L)' 'MSRSLHLCPCCHKYEFSEVGSYEICPVCNWEDDPVQEEEPSYGGGANIMSLNEARKAYAEGRKVK' A
#
# COMPACT_ATOMS: atom_id res chain seq x y z
N MET A 1 4.80 -15.42 -19.91
CA MET A 1 5.49 -14.62 -18.88
C MET A 1 4.60 -14.63 -17.65
N SER A 2 5.06 -15.24 -16.55
CA SER A 2 4.33 -15.22 -15.28
C SER A 2 4.25 -13.77 -14.83
N ARG A 3 3.08 -13.15 -14.93
CA ARG A 3 2.83 -11.86 -14.29
C ARG A 3 2.94 -12.11 -12.78
N SER A 4 3.93 -11.52 -12.12
CA SER A 4 3.96 -11.50 -10.67
C SER A 4 2.78 -10.65 -10.21
N LEU A 5 1.87 -11.24 -9.45
CA LEU A 5 0.72 -10.53 -8.87
C LEU A 5 1.27 -9.51 -7.85
N HIS A 6 0.99 -8.22 -8.05
CA HIS A 6 1.37 -7.18 -7.09
C HIS A 6 0.17 -6.78 -6.25
N LEU A 7 0.00 -7.40 -5.09
CA LEU A 7 -1.13 -7.09 -4.20
C LEU A 7 -0.81 -5.87 -3.35
N CYS A 8 -1.84 -5.04 -3.10
CA CYS A 8 -1.74 -3.90 -2.20
C CYS A 8 -1.11 -4.33 -0.86
N PRO A 9 0.07 -3.80 -0.49
CA PRO A 9 0.82 -4.28 0.67
C PRO A 9 0.15 -3.89 1.99
N CYS A 10 -0.82 -2.97 1.95
CA CYS A 10 -1.62 -2.57 3.09
C CYS A 10 -2.79 -3.54 3.36
N CYS A 11 -3.68 -3.76 2.39
CA CYS A 11 -4.93 -4.51 2.61
C CYS A 11 -4.99 -5.90 1.97
N HIS A 12 -4.12 -6.19 0.99
CA HIS A 12 -4.12 -7.43 0.20
C HIS A 12 -5.46 -7.77 -0.48
N LYS A 13 -6.29 -6.75 -0.79
CA LYS A 13 -7.61 -6.90 -1.44
C LYS A 13 -7.68 -6.36 -2.87
N TYR A 14 -6.62 -5.69 -3.32
CA TYR A 14 -6.52 -5.11 -4.66
C TYR A 14 -5.18 -5.53 -5.26
N GLU A 15 -5.20 -5.84 -6.55
CA GLU A 15 -4.01 -6.14 -7.34
C GLU A 15 -3.70 -4.92 -8.21
N PHE A 16 -2.50 -4.38 -8.05
CA PHE A 16 -1.97 -3.31 -8.87
C PHE A 16 -1.58 -3.81 -10.26
N SER A 17 -1.60 -2.92 -11.24
CA SER A 17 -1.27 -3.27 -12.63
C SER A 17 0.19 -3.72 -12.82
N GLU A 18 1.10 -3.17 -12.02
CA GLU A 18 2.54 -3.45 -11.94
C GLU A 18 3.13 -3.01 -10.59
N VAL A 19 4.37 -3.42 -10.29
CA VAL A 19 5.10 -2.96 -9.10
C VAL A 19 5.57 -1.52 -9.32
N GLY A 20 5.26 -0.62 -8.40
CA GLY A 20 5.59 0.80 -8.54
C GLY A 20 4.74 1.49 -9.60
N SER A 21 3.49 1.04 -9.73
CA SER A 21 2.47 1.64 -10.61
C SER A 21 2.00 3.01 -10.12
N TYR A 22 2.27 3.36 -8.86
CA TYR A 22 1.74 4.54 -8.17
C TYR A 22 0.20 4.61 -8.16
N GLU A 23 -0.46 3.46 -8.36
CA GLU A 23 -1.91 3.34 -8.28
C GLU A 23 -2.38 3.49 -6.83
N ILE A 24 -3.54 4.13 -6.65
CA ILE A 24 -4.19 4.19 -5.34
C ILE A 24 -5.14 2.99 -5.22
N CYS A 25 -4.91 2.17 -4.19
CA CYS A 25 -5.77 1.04 -3.88
C CYS A 25 -7.21 1.53 -3.59
N PRO A 26 -8.22 1.11 -4.36
CA PRO A 26 -9.61 1.55 -4.17
C PRO A 26 -10.25 0.97 -2.88
N VAL A 27 -9.59 0.02 -2.22
CA VAL A 27 -10.10 -0.61 -1.00
C VAL A 27 -9.66 0.12 0.26
N CYS A 28 -8.37 0.44 0.37
CA CYS A 28 -7.82 1.06 1.59
C CYS A 28 -7.25 2.46 1.36
N ASN A 29 -7.15 2.94 0.12
CA ASN A 29 -6.54 4.22 -0.24
C ASN A 29 -5.02 4.31 0.03
N TRP A 30 -4.32 3.17 0.08
CA TRP A 30 -2.86 3.13 0.02
C TRP A 30 -2.39 3.36 -1.42
N GLU A 31 -1.42 4.25 -1.65
CA GLU A 31 -0.75 4.43 -2.93
C GLU A 31 0.43 3.46 -3.06
N ASP A 32 0.55 2.82 -4.22
CA ASP A 32 1.65 1.89 -4.56
C ASP A 32 3.00 2.61 -4.64
N ASP A 33 3.65 2.76 -3.50
CA ASP A 33 4.95 3.41 -3.35
C ASP A 33 6.04 2.36 -3.03
N PRO A 34 6.97 2.08 -3.97
CA PRO A 34 8.04 1.10 -3.76
C PRO A 34 8.98 1.44 -2.60
N VAL A 35 9.18 2.72 -2.29
CA VAL A 35 10.07 3.14 -1.20
C VAL A 35 9.46 2.80 0.15
N GLN A 36 8.17 3.08 0.34
CA GLN A 36 7.43 2.73 1.55
C GLN A 36 7.11 1.24 1.64
N GLU A 37 7.14 0.51 0.53
CA GLU A 37 7.08 -0.96 0.55
C GLU A 37 8.43 -1.58 0.95
N GLU A 38 9.55 -1.06 0.46
CA GLU A 38 10.90 -1.49 0.81
C GLU A 38 11.27 -1.11 2.26
N GLU A 39 10.83 0.07 2.73
CA GLU A 39 10.97 0.52 4.13
C GLU A 39 9.59 0.74 4.77
N PRO A 40 8.97 -0.31 5.35
CA PRO A 40 7.62 -0.26 5.88
C PRO A 40 7.41 0.69 7.07
N SER A 41 8.48 1.19 7.68
CA SER A 41 8.43 2.17 8.77
C SER A 41 8.57 3.60 8.28
N TYR A 42 8.89 3.82 7.00
CA TYR A 42 9.00 5.15 6.42
C TYR A 42 7.61 5.71 6.13
N GLY A 43 7.24 6.78 6.84
CA GLY A 43 6.03 7.56 6.63
C GLY A 43 6.34 8.95 6.08
N GLY A 44 5.29 9.69 5.70
CA GLY A 44 5.42 11.06 5.20
C GLY A 44 5.88 11.19 3.75
N GLY A 45 5.85 10.10 2.98
CA GLY A 45 6.08 10.07 1.53
C GLY A 45 4.78 10.26 0.75
N ALA A 46 4.58 9.45 -0.31
CA ALA A 46 3.32 9.38 -1.05
C ALA A 46 2.13 9.08 -0.11
N ASN A 47 2.36 8.19 0.86
CA ASN A 47 1.45 7.93 1.97
C ASN A 47 1.91 8.66 3.23
N ILE A 48 1.00 9.39 3.88
CA ILE A 48 1.27 10.09 5.16
C ILE A 48 1.64 9.08 6.25
N MET A 49 0.86 8.00 6.36
CA MET A 49 1.20 6.86 7.21
C MET A 49 2.34 6.05 6.60
N SER A 50 3.20 5.47 7.45
CA SER A 50 4.04 4.35 7.06
C SER A 50 3.20 3.12 6.71
N LEU A 51 3.78 2.16 5.98
CA LEU A 51 3.06 0.93 5.62
C LEU A 51 2.63 0.14 6.86
N ASN A 52 3.44 0.13 7.91
CA ASN A 52 3.10 -0.50 9.19
C ASN A 52 1.92 0.19 9.89
N GLU A 53 1.88 1.53 9.90
CA GLU A 53 0.75 2.29 10.45
C GLU A 53 -0.52 2.08 9.63
N ALA A 54 -0.40 2.07 8.30
CA ALA A 54 -1.51 1.82 7.38
C ALA A 54 -2.11 0.42 7.58
N ARG A 55 -1.29 -0.61 7.68
CA ARG A 55 -1.74 -1.99 8.00
C ARG A 55 -2.52 -2.04 9.31
N LYS A 56 -2.00 -1.38 10.36
CA LYS A 56 -2.67 -1.30 11.65
C LYS A 56 -3.99 -0.54 11.57
N ALA A 57 -4.00 0.63 10.90
CA ALA A 57 -5.21 1.41 10.71
C ALA A 57 -6.29 0.62 9.98
N TYR A 58 -5.93 -0.06 8.89
CA TYR A 58 -6.85 -0.92 8.14
C TYR A 58 -7.40 -2.08 8.98
N ALA A 59 -6.55 -2.77 9.73
CA ALA A 59 -6.97 -3.85 10.63
C ALA A 59 -7.93 -3.37 11.74
N GLU A 60 -7.79 -2.12 12.18
CA GLU A 60 -8.68 -1.47 13.16
C GLU A 60 -9.93 -0.84 12.53
N GLY A 61 -10.13 -0.95 11.21
CA GLY A 61 -11.25 -0.32 10.50
C GLY A 61 -11.15 1.20 10.39
N ARG A 62 -9.97 1.78 10.64
CA ARG A 62 -9.67 3.20 10.47
C ARG A 62 -9.28 3.51 9.03
N LYS A 63 -9.42 4.78 8.65
CA LYS A 63 -8.94 5.28 7.35
C LYS A 63 -7.40 5.30 7.33
N VAL A 64 -6.83 4.87 6.20
CA VAL A 64 -5.37 4.86 5.95
C VAL A 64 -4.88 6.21 5.38
N LYS A 65 -5.79 7.01 4.80
CA LYS A 65 -5.50 8.35 4.28
C LYS A 65 -5.70 9.43 5.36
#